data_AF-A0A1I6QK37-F1
#
_entry.id   AF-A0A1I6QK37-F1
#
_cell.length_a   1.000
_cell.length_b   1.000
_cell.length_c   1.000
_cell.angle_alpha   90.00
_cell.angle_beta   90.00
_cell.angle_gamma   90.00
#
_symmetry.space_group_name_H-M   'P 1'
#
loop_
_entity.id
_entity.type
_entity.pdbx_description
1 polymer ?
#
loop_
_entity_poly.entity_id
_entity_poly.type
_entity_poly.pdbx_seq_one_letter_code
_entity_poly.pdbx_strand_id
1 'polypeptide(L)'
;MDRDYYEKIHNISNEKKEEIKVWLKRHIFPEDSLEDQYFQTNKVLYQLNFNTFYNPMEAIIHNHHPAPFSSKELNDAIRQACIDLELIEGCHFFKVIVHDGFGSMTDTVGHYSLKRCGSFPLSPLYQHLNEDIVNGGEAGCTGLLGVNKDWMLTIEDGGEITFRIHGTPEFCDRVTRSISGKITESEI
;
A
#
# COMPACT_ATOMS: atom_id res chain seq x y z
N MET A 1 20.52 19.49 -11.33
CA MET A 1 19.79 18.31 -10.84
C MET A 1 20.86 17.41 -10.23
N ASP A 2 20.98 17.41 -8.90
CA ASP A 2 22.19 16.96 -8.20
C ASP A 2 22.38 15.44 -8.17
N ARG A 3 23.59 15.01 -8.51
CA ARG A 3 24.07 13.62 -8.47
C ARG A 3 23.93 13.00 -7.06
N ASP A 4 23.99 13.82 -6.01
CA ASP A 4 23.82 13.41 -4.61
C ASP A 4 22.39 12.97 -4.26
N TYR A 5 21.38 13.49 -4.96
CA TYR A 5 20.01 12.97 -4.85
C TYR A 5 19.94 11.56 -5.49
N TYR A 6 20.66 11.33 -6.58
CA TYR A 6 20.62 10.07 -7.33
C TYR A 6 21.29 8.89 -6.61
N GLU A 7 22.42 9.07 -5.93
CA GLU A 7 23.07 7.98 -5.19
C GLU A 7 22.32 7.59 -3.91
N LYS A 8 21.56 8.52 -3.30
CA LYS A 8 20.70 8.23 -2.13
C LYS A 8 19.45 7.40 -2.44
N ILE A 9 19.02 7.32 -3.70
CA ILE A 9 17.67 6.85 -4.05
C ILE A 9 17.67 5.47 -4.71
N HIS A 10 18.78 5.06 -5.32
CA HIS A 10 18.81 3.80 -6.09
C HIS A 10 19.33 2.57 -5.36
N ASN A 11 19.87 2.70 -4.15
CA ASN A 11 20.17 1.57 -3.27
C ASN A 11 19.85 1.94 -1.82
N ILE A 12 18.82 1.30 -1.26
CA ILE A 12 18.61 1.34 0.18
C ILE A 12 19.70 0.47 0.82
N SER A 13 20.51 1.08 1.67
CA SER A 13 21.53 0.35 2.45
C SER A 13 20.85 -0.72 3.32
N ASN A 14 21.56 -1.81 3.62
CA ASN A 14 21.02 -2.82 4.53
C ASN A 14 20.66 -2.21 5.89
N GLU A 15 21.45 -1.26 6.38
CA GLU A 15 21.14 -0.48 7.59
C GLU A 15 19.78 0.21 7.49
N LYS A 16 19.47 0.84 6.36
CA LYS A 16 18.19 1.53 6.15
C LYS A 16 17.02 0.54 6.01
N LYS A 17 17.24 -0.62 5.39
CA LYS A 17 16.23 -1.71 5.37
C LYS A 17 15.91 -2.15 6.79
N GLU A 18 16.93 -2.41 7.60
CA GLU A 18 16.74 -2.82 9.00
C GLU A 18 16.10 -1.71 9.84
N GLU A 19 16.45 -0.44 9.62
CA GLU A 19 15.76 0.70 10.26
C GLU A 19 14.26 0.69 9.95
N ILE A 20 13.88 0.49 8.69
CA ILE A 20 12.46 0.45 8.28
C ILE A 20 11.75 -0.74 8.90
N LYS A 21 12.38 -1.93 8.89
CA LYS A 21 11.82 -3.13 9.51
C LYS A 21 11.57 -2.94 11.00
N VAL A 22 12.56 -2.43 11.73
CA VAL A 22 12.46 -2.14 13.16
C VAL A 22 11.37 -1.10 13.42
N TRP A 23 11.30 -0.06 12.59
CA TRP A 23 10.28 0.98 12.72
C TRP A 23 8.86 0.41 12.50
N LEU A 24 8.65 -0.36 11.42
CA LEU A 24 7.37 -1.02 11.15
C LEU A 24 6.97 -1.90 12.34
N LYS A 25 7.89 -2.73 12.86
CA LYS A 25 7.61 -3.62 14.01
C LYS A 25 7.19 -2.86 15.26
N ARG A 26 7.75 -1.67 15.44
CA ARG A 26 7.58 -0.90 16.68
C ARG A 26 6.35 0.00 16.67
N HIS A 27 5.94 0.45 15.49
CA HIS A 27 4.94 1.52 15.37
C HIS A 27 3.70 1.13 14.58
N ILE A 28 3.84 0.24 13.60
CA ILE A 28 2.75 -0.14 12.70
C ILE A 28 2.28 -1.56 12.98
N PHE A 29 3.19 -2.45 13.36
CA PHE A 29 2.87 -3.84 13.66
C PHE A 29 3.39 -4.27 15.04
N PRO A 30 3.07 -3.54 16.13
CA PRO A 30 3.40 -3.99 17.46
C PRO A 30 2.58 -5.26 17.76
N GLU A 31 3.23 -6.25 18.38
CA GLU A 31 2.53 -7.45 18.88
C GLU A 31 1.66 -8.14 17.83
N ASP A 32 2.19 -8.27 16.60
CA ASP A 32 1.63 -9.11 15.55
C ASP A 32 0.31 -8.62 14.91
N SER A 33 -0.11 -7.38 15.22
CA SER A 33 -1.33 -6.76 14.67
C SER A 33 -1.02 -5.44 13.96
N LEU A 34 -1.72 -5.17 12.85
CA LEU A 34 -1.65 -3.84 12.22
C LEU A 34 -2.36 -2.83 13.13
N GLU A 35 -1.58 -1.92 13.69
CA GLU A 35 -2.03 -0.84 14.56
C GLU A 35 -1.93 0.50 13.81
N ASP A 36 -3.07 1.14 13.60
CA ASP A 36 -3.16 2.42 12.87
C ASP A 36 -2.74 3.64 13.72
N GLN A 37 -2.10 3.40 14.87
CA GLN A 37 -1.87 4.41 15.93
C GLN A 37 -0.84 5.48 15.56
N TYR A 38 0.07 5.18 14.62
CA TYR A 38 1.13 6.12 14.23
C TYR A 38 0.61 7.26 13.34
N PHE A 39 -0.32 6.95 12.44
CA PHE A 39 -0.87 7.94 11.52
C PHE A 39 -2.05 8.66 12.16
N GLN A 40 -2.27 9.93 11.81
CA GLN A 40 -3.36 10.71 12.38
C GLN A 40 -4.73 10.18 11.93
N THR A 41 -4.79 9.62 10.72
CA THR A 41 -5.98 8.98 10.20
C THR A 41 -5.63 7.93 9.16
N ASN A 42 -6.64 7.13 8.82
CA ASN A 42 -6.63 6.24 7.68
C ASN A 42 -7.99 6.24 6.97
N LYS A 43 -7.99 5.80 5.71
CA LYS A 43 -9.19 5.65 4.90
C LYS A 43 -9.12 4.37 4.09
N VAL A 44 -10.18 3.57 4.17
CA VAL A 44 -10.39 2.43 3.26
C VAL A 44 -10.73 2.99 1.89
N LEU A 45 -9.92 2.64 0.89
CA LEU A 45 -10.10 3.03 -0.50
C LEU A 45 -10.93 2.00 -1.26
N TYR A 46 -10.75 0.72 -0.92
CA TYR A 46 -11.45 -0.40 -1.53
C TYR A 46 -11.38 -1.62 -0.62
N GLN A 47 -12.42 -2.45 -0.63
CA GLN A 47 -12.50 -3.68 0.14
C GLN A 47 -13.22 -4.74 -0.67
N LEU A 48 -12.66 -5.95 -0.70
CA LEU A 48 -13.22 -7.12 -1.37
C LEU A 48 -13.14 -8.33 -0.45
N ASN A 49 -14.31 -8.85 -0.04
CA ASN A 49 -14.38 -10.05 0.76
C ASN A 49 -14.23 -11.30 -0.12
N PHE A 50 -13.17 -12.09 0.09
CA PHE A 50 -12.96 -13.32 -0.69
C PHE A 50 -13.81 -14.48 -0.18
N ASN A 51 -14.24 -14.46 1.08
CA ASN A 51 -15.06 -15.53 1.67
C ASN A 51 -16.46 -15.64 1.03
N THR A 52 -16.90 -14.63 0.27
CA THR A 52 -18.13 -14.71 -0.51
C THR A 52 -17.96 -15.41 -1.87
N PHE A 53 -16.72 -15.78 -2.22
CA PHE A 53 -16.38 -16.45 -3.48
C PHE A 53 -15.65 -17.78 -3.18
N TYR A 54 -15.85 -18.78 -4.02
CA TYR A 54 -15.23 -20.09 -3.89
C TYR A 54 -13.73 -20.07 -4.24
N ASN A 55 -13.32 -19.16 -5.12
CA ASN A 55 -11.92 -18.97 -5.50
C ASN A 55 -11.65 -17.57 -6.09
N PRO A 56 -10.38 -17.15 -6.25
CA PRO A 56 -10.03 -15.84 -6.81
C PRO A 56 -10.53 -15.59 -8.24
N MET A 57 -10.64 -16.62 -9.08
CA MET A 57 -11.19 -16.46 -10.45
C MET A 57 -12.68 -16.11 -10.39
N GLU A 58 -13.43 -16.73 -9.48
CA GLU A 58 -14.82 -16.38 -9.24
C GLU A 58 -14.94 -14.95 -8.72
N ALA A 59 -14.07 -14.53 -7.81
CA ALA A 59 -14.01 -13.14 -7.35
C ALA A 59 -13.74 -12.17 -8.53
N ILE A 60 -12.82 -12.49 -9.46
CA ILE A 60 -12.56 -11.63 -10.62
C ILE A 60 -13.77 -11.54 -11.56
N ILE A 61 -14.45 -12.66 -11.82
CA ILE A 61 -15.54 -12.72 -12.81
C ILE A 61 -16.87 -12.19 -12.25
N HIS A 62 -17.15 -12.46 -10.97
CA HIS A 62 -18.46 -12.22 -10.35
C HIS A 62 -18.45 -11.08 -9.33
N ASN A 63 -17.34 -10.35 -9.17
CA ASN A 63 -17.32 -9.16 -8.35
C ASN A 63 -18.12 -8.02 -9.02
N HIS A 64 -19.32 -7.80 -8.49
CA HIS A 64 -20.21 -6.71 -8.91
C HIS A 64 -19.73 -5.32 -8.50
N HIS A 65 -18.71 -5.23 -7.63
CA HIS A 65 -18.16 -3.98 -7.12
C HIS A 65 -16.63 -3.96 -7.32
N PRO A 66 -16.14 -3.89 -8.56
CA PRO A 66 -14.71 -3.70 -8.81
C PRO A 66 -14.23 -2.38 -8.20
N ALA A 67 -12.92 -2.28 -7.92
CA ALA A 67 -12.35 -1.03 -7.44
C ALA A 67 -12.66 0.12 -8.43
N PRO A 68 -13.11 1.30 -7.94
CA PRO A 68 -13.51 2.41 -8.81
C PRO A 68 -12.31 3.13 -9.46
N PHE A 69 -11.10 2.59 -9.28
CA PHE A 69 -9.84 3.13 -9.77
C PHE A 69 -8.93 2.02 -10.29
N SER A 70 -8.13 2.37 -11.29
CA SER A 70 -6.99 1.58 -11.75
C SER A 70 -5.76 1.79 -10.87
N SER A 71 -4.77 0.88 -10.98
CA SER A 71 -3.46 1.04 -10.33
C SER A 71 -2.78 2.36 -10.69
N LYS A 72 -2.92 2.79 -11.96
CA LYS A 72 -2.41 4.07 -12.44
C LYS A 72 -3.08 5.25 -11.75
N GLU A 73 -4.41 5.24 -11.65
CA GLU A 73 -5.17 6.32 -11.01
C GLU A 73 -4.82 6.44 -9.53
N LEU A 74 -4.72 5.32 -8.80
CA LEU A 74 -4.29 5.34 -7.40
C LEU A 74 -2.84 5.85 -7.25
N ASN A 75 -1.91 5.37 -8.08
CA ASN A 75 -0.53 5.85 -8.07
C ASN A 75 -0.44 7.35 -8.35
N ASP A 76 -1.15 7.83 -9.37
CA ASP A 76 -1.18 9.24 -9.75
C ASP A 76 -1.83 10.11 -8.66
N ALA A 77 -2.89 9.62 -8.01
CA ALA A 77 -3.54 10.30 -6.88
C ALA A 77 -2.60 10.48 -5.68
N ILE A 78 -1.89 9.42 -5.28
CA ILE A 78 -0.89 9.48 -4.20
C ILE A 78 0.24 10.43 -4.58
N ARG A 79 0.73 10.35 -5.82
CA ARG A 79 1.77 11.24 -6.34
C ARG A 79 1.35 12.70 -6.29
N GLN A 80 0.13 13.00 -6.75
CA GLN A 80 -0.39 14.37 -6.76
C GLN A 80 -0.57 14.90 -5.33
N ALA A 81 -1.07 14.06 -4.40
CA ALA A 81 -1.15 14.43 -2.99
C ALA A 81 0.24 14.73 -2.39
N CYS A 82 1.28 13.98 -2.78
CA CYS A 82 2.65 14.29 -2.36
C CYS A 82 3.11 15.64 -2.89
N ILE A 83 2.86 15.94 -4.17
CA ILE A 83 3.23 17.23 -4.79
C ILE A 83 2.52 18.40 -4.11
N ASP A 84 1.20 18.29 -3.92
CA ASP A 84 0.37 19.34 -3.32
C ASP A 84 0.77 19.67 -1.88
N LEU A 85 1.30 18.68 -1.15
CA LEU A 85 1.68 18.78 0.26
C LEU A 85 3.19 18.90 0.46
N GLU A 86 3.95 19.12 -0.62
CA GLU A 86 5.41 19.24 -0.61
C GLU A 86 6.13 18.03 0.03
N LEU A 87 5.55 16.84 -0.11
CA LEU A 87 6.08 15.56 0.38
C LEU A 87 6.98 14.89 -0.66
N ILE A 88 7.83 13.99 -0.20
CA ILE A 88 8.73 13.23 -1.07
C ILE A 88 7.93 12.14 -1.80
N GLU A 89 7.92 12.17 -3.14
CA GLU A 89 7.24 11.18 -4.01
C GLU A 89 7.88 9.78 -3.96
N GLY A 90 9.09 9.65 -3.40
CA GLY A 90 9.78 8.39 -3.21
C GLY A 90 9.24 7.64 -2.00
N CYS A 91 9.12 6.32 -2.11
CA CYS A 91 8.66 5.48 -1.02
C CYS A 91 9.39 4.14 -0.95
N HIS A 92 9.19 3.45 0.15
CA HIS A 92 9.65 2.10 0.40
C HIS A 92 8.50 1.14 0.16
N PHE A 93 8.73 0.02 -0.52
CA PHE A 93 7.77 -1.07 -0.49
C PHE A 93 8.18 -2.09 0.57
N PHE A 94 7.20 -2.73 1.19
CA PHE A 94 7.41 -3.75 2.21
C PHE A 94 6.38 -4.87 2.09
N LYS A 95 6.74 -6.06 2.57
CA LYS A 95 5.86 -7.22 2.73
C LYS A 95 5.99 -7.80 4.13
N VAL A 96 4.87 -8.08 4.76
CA VAL A 96 4.71 -8.74 6.05
C VAL A 96 3.86 -9.98 5.86
N ILE A 97 4.33 -11.11 6.39
CA ILE A 97 3.58 -12.36 6.40
C ILE A 97 3.24 -12.66 7.87
N VAL A 98 2.00 -13.05 8.12
CA VAL A 98 1.43 -13.37 9.44
C VAL A 98 1.13 -14.87 9.49
N HIS A 99 1.91 -15.60 10.28
CA HIS A 99 1.77 -17.05 10.47
C HIS A 99 1.13 -17.34 11.84
N ASP A 100 0.03 -18.11 11.90
CA ASP A 100 -0.58 -18.58 13.16
C ASP A 100 -0.89 -17.47 14.19
N GLY A 101 -1.25 -16.26 13.74
CA GLY A 101 -1.47 -15.10 14.61
C GLY A 101 -0.18 -14.42 15.11
N PHE A 102 0.98 -14.87 14.62
CA PHE A 102 2.30 -14.30 14.85
C PHE A 102 2.81 -13.62 13.57
N GLY A 103 2.95 -12.31 13.61
CA GLY A 103 3.39 -11.46 12.52
C GLY A 103 4.90 -11.42 12.44
N SER A 104 5.52 -12.44 11.86
CA SER A 104 6.96 -12.37 11.58
C SER A 104 7.24 -11.45 10.38
N MET A 105 7.54 -10.19 10.63
CA MET A 105 8.21 -9.32 9.63
C MET A 105 9.62 -9.87 9.34
N THR A 106 10.11 -10.05 8.11
CA THR A 106 9.93 -9.30 6.83
C THR A 106 10.73 -10.06 5.77
N ASP A 107 10.19 -10.34 4.59
CA ASP A 107 11.02 -10.89 3.49
C ASP A 107 11.66 -9.79 2.64
N THR A 108 10.92 -8.73 2.28
CA THR A 108 11.42 -7.76 1.30
C THR A 108 11.12 -6.31 1.70
N VAL A 109 12.17 -5.46 1.68
CA VAL A 109 12.07 -4.00 1.67
C VAL A 109 12.90 -3.47 0.52
N GLY A 110 12.30 -2.62 -0.32
CA GLY A 110 12.97 -1.98 -1.43
C GLY A 110 12.44 -0.58 -1.70
N HIS A 111 12.94 0.06 -2.76
CA HIS A 111 12.54 1.42 -3.13
C HIS A 111 11.54 1.39 -4.28
N TYR A 112 10.55 2.27 -4.23
CA TYR A 112 9.58 2.50 -5.29
C TYR A 112 9.43 4.01 -5.52
N SER A 113 9.27 4.40 -6.79
CA SER A 113 9.05 5.78 -7.18
C SER A 113 7.70 5.91 -7.85
N LEU A 114 6.79 6.68 -7.25
CA LEU A 114 5.47 6.99 -7.81
C LEU A 114 5.58 7.61 -9.21
N LYS A 115 6.66 8.37 -9.46
CA LYS A 115 6.91 9.05 -10.74
C LYS A 115 7.55 8.16 -11.81
N ARG A 116 8.42 7.23 -11.41
CA ARG A 116 9.27 6.44 -12.33
C ARG A 116 8.85 4.97 -12.44
N CYS A 117 7.65 4.62 -11.97
CA CYS A 117 7.09 3.26 -12.06
C CYS A 117 6.90 2.75 -13.50
N GLY A 118 7.16 3.58 -14.51
CA GLY A 118 7.07 3.21 -15.91
C GLY A 118 5.66 2.76 -16.27
N SER A 119 5.56 1.62 -16.95
CA SER A 119 4.28 1.04 -17.40
C SER A 119 3.56 0.21 -16.32
N PHE A 120 4.14 0.03 -15.14
CA PHE A 120 3.58 -0.86 -14.10
C PHE A 120 3.42 -0.15 -12.74
N PRO A 121 2.41 0.73 -12.60
CA PRO A 121 2.10 1.38 -11.34
C PRO A 121 1.73 0.38 -10.24
N LEU A 122 2.26 0.61 -9.04
CA LEU A 122 2.09 -0.20 -7.83
C LEU A 122 2.50 -1.67 -8.02
N SER A 123 3.35 -1.98 -9.01
CA SER A 123 3.74 -3.36 -9.31
C SER A 123 4.28 -4.15 -8.13
N PRO A 124 5.07 -3.58 -7.18
CA PRO A 124 5.55 -4.37 -6.05
C PRO A 124 4.40 -4.91 -5.19
N LEU A 125 3.34 -4.12 -5.02
CA LEU A 125 2.19 -4.51 -4.19
C LEU A 125 1.41 -5.64 -4.85
N TYR A 126 1.14 -5.53 -6.16
CA TYR A 126 0.41 -6.57 -6.88
C TYR A 126 1.22 -7.85 -7.09
N GLN A 127 2.55 -7.74 -7.24
CA GLN A 127 3.42 -8.91 -7.33
C GLN A 127 3.40 -9.70 -6.03
N HIS A 128 3.55 -9.03 -4.89
CA HIS A 128 3.53 -9.71 -3.59
C HIS A 128 2.15 -10.28 -3.24
N LEU A 129 1.07 -9.58 -3.58
CA LEU A 129 -0.28 -10.10 -3.42
C LEU A 129 -0.50 -11.42 -4.21
N ASN A 130 0.00 -11.49 -5.45
CA ASN A 130 -0.12 -12.71 -6.27
C ASN A 130 0.71 -13.88 -5.71
N GLU A 131 1.87 -13.61 -5.11
CA GLU A 131 2.71 -14.65 -4.50
C GLU A 131 2.02 -15.31 -3.29
N ASP A 132 1.29 -14.54 -2.49
CA ASP A 132 0.62 -15.03 -1.27
C ASP A 132 -0.59 -15.91 -1.60
N ILE A 133 -1.40 -15.50 -2.60
CA ILE A 133 -2.56 -16.26 -3.08
C ILE A 133 -2.14 -17.64 -3.62
N VAL A 134 -0.98 -17.74 -4.28
CA VAL A 134 -0.52 -18.98 -4.93
C VAL A 134 -0.02 -20.04 -3.92
N ASN A 135 0.45 -19.62 -2.74
CA ASN A 135 1.06 -20.52 -1.75
C ASN A 135 0.10 -21.03 -0.68
N GLY A 136 -1.21 -20.80 -0.83
CA GLY A 136 -2.21 -21.24 0.16
C GLY A 136 -2.45 -20.26 1.31
N GLY A 137 -1.91 -19.04 1.21
CA GLY A 137 -2.37 -17.80 1.85
C GLY A 137 -2.38 -17.78 3.38
N GLU A 138 -1.22 -17.67 4.01
CA GLU A 138 -1.15 -17.08 5.34
C GLU A 138 -1.50 -15.58 5.24
N ALA A 139 -2.17 -15.04 6.26
CA ALA A 139 -2.59 -13.64 6.25
C ALA A 139 -1.38 -12.73 6.06
N GLY A 140 -1.50 -11.70 5.23
CA GLY A 140 -0.38 -10.89 4.80
C GLY A 140 -0.72 -9.41 4.70
N CYS A 141 0.31 -8.58 4.76
CA CYS A 141 0.20 -7.16 4.47
C CYS A 141 1.35 -6.73 3.56
N THR A 142 1.03 -6.19 2.39
CA THR A 142 2.00 -5.50 1.54
C THR A 142 1.69 -4.02 1.51
N GLY A 143 2.71 -3.18 1.40
CA GLY A 143 2.46 -1.74 1.38
C GLY A 143 3.56 -0.88 0.80
N LEU A 144 3.22 0.39 0.63
CA LEU A 144 4.15 1.48 0.35
C LEU A 144 4.21 2.41 1.55
N LEU A 145 5.41 2.84 1.92
CA LEU A 145 5.67 3.77 3.02
C LEU A 145 6.46 4.96 2.47
N GLY A 146 5.94 6.19 2.62
CA GLY A 146 6.66 7.40 2.24
C GLY A 146 8.07 7.42 2.85
N VAL A 147 9.08 7.96 2.14
CA VAL A 147 10.48 7.97 2.62
C VAL A 147 10.61 8.57 4.02
N ASN A 148 9.81 9.59 4.33
CA ASN A 148 9.79 10.24 5.64
C ASN A 148 8.76 9.65 6.60
N LYS A 149 8.10 8.55 6.22
CA LYS A 149 7.08 7.84 7.02
C LYS A 149 5.87 8.74 7.33
N ASP A 150 5.57 9.64 6.40
CA ASP A 150 4.50 10.65 6.46
C ASP A 150 3.14 10.13 5.98
N TRP A 151 3.17 9.09 5.13
CA TRP A 151 1.99 8.37 4.68
C TRP A 151 2.33 6.90 4.42
N MET A 152 1.29 6.07 4.34
CA MET A 152 1.41 4.66 3.99
C MET A 152 0.20 4.18 3.17
N LEU A 153 0.41 3.29 2.21
CA LEU A 153 -0.64 2.53 1.51
C LEU A 153 -0.47 1.06 1.92
N THR A 154 -1.52 0.42 2.43
CA THR A 154 -1.55 -1.02 2.72
C THR A 154 -2.55 -1.75 1.84
N ILE A 155 -2.18 -2.99 1.50
CA ILE A 155 -3.08 -4.03 1.03
C ILE A 155 -2.99 -5.13 2.08
N GLU A 156 -4.05 -5.26 2.86
CA GLU A 156 -4.22 -6.31 3.86
C GLU A 156 -4.95 -7.48 3.23
N ASP A 157 -4.46 -8.70 3.46
CA ASP A 157 -5.06 -9.96 3.02
C ASP A 157 -5.25 -10.89 4.23
N GLY A 158 -6.50 -11.14 4.61
CA GLY A 158 -6.87 -11.90 5.81
C GLY A 158 -8.27 -12.49 5.73
N GLY A 159 -8.67 -12.98 4.55
CA GLY A 159 -10.03 -13.39 4.21
C GLY A 159 -10.83 -12.31 3.47
N GLU A 160 -10.32 -11.09 3.47
CA GLU A 160 -10.70 -9.99 2.59
C GLU A 160 -9.45 -9.23 2.17
N ILE A 161 -9.49 -8.64 0.96
CA ILE A 161 -8.47 -7.69 0.52
C ILE A 161 -8.95 -6.28 0.82
N THR A 162 -8.18 -5.54 1.61
CA THR A 162 -8.47 -4.15 1.95
C THR A 162 -7.34 -3.24 1.49
N PHE A 163 -7.64 -2.29 0.61
CA PHE A 163 -6.76 -1.19 0.25
C PHE A 163 -7.01 -0.03 1.21
N ARG A 164 -6.00 0.38 1.96
CA ARG A 164 -6.11 1.47 2.95
C ARG A 164 -4.98 2.47 2.77
N ILE A 165 -5.31 3.76 2.84
CA ILE A 165 -4.33 4.85 2.87
C ILE A 165 -4.28 5.47 4.26
N HIS A 166 -3.07 5.72 4.73
CA HIS A 166 -2.77 6.24 6.06
C HIS A 166 -1.94 7.52 5.93
N GLY A 167 -2.14 8.48 6.84
CA GLY A 167 -1.41 9.74 6.82
C GLY A 167 -2.08 10.81 7.66
N THR A 168 -1.91 12.07 7.24
CA THR A 168 -2.70 13.20 7.75
C THR A 168 -4.10 13.19 7.12
N PRO A 169 -5.11 13.79 7.77
CA PRO A 169 -6.44 13.94 7.18
C PRO A 169 -6.42 14.60 5.81
N GLU A 170 -5.57 15.62 5.64
CA GLU A 170 -5.44 16.33 4.37
C GLU A 170 -4.88 15.42 3.26
N PHE A 171 -3.86 14.61 3.56
CA PHE A 171 -3.31 13.66 2.60
C PHE A 171 -4.33 12.60 2.18
N CYS A 172 -4.97 11.94 3.14
CA CYS A 172 -5.96 10.90 2.88
C CYS A 172 -7.17 11.46 2.10
N ASP A 173 -7.62 12.68 2.41
CA ASP A 173 -8.70 13.36 1.69
C ASP A 173 -8.35 13.63 0.23
N ARG A 174 -7.14 14.12 -0.05
CA ARG A 174 -6.69 14.39 -1.43
C ARG A 174 -6.66 13.12 -2.27
N VAL A 175 -6.06 12.05 -1.73
CA VAL A 175 -6.02 10.75 -2.40
C VAL A 175 -7.43 10.23 -2.69
N THR A 176 -8.30 10.23 -1.66
CA THR A 176 -9.67 9.71 -1.78
C THR A 176 -10.47 10.51 -2.81
N ARG A 177 -10.47 11.86 -2.73
CA ARG A 177 -11.20 12.70 -3.69
C ARG A 177 -10.72 12.47 -5.13
N SER A 178 -9.43 12.27 -5.33
CA SER A 178 -8.85 12.05 -6.65
C SER A 178 -9.30 10.74 -7.30
N ILE A 179 -9.61 9.71 -6.50
CA ILE A 179 -10.01 8.39 -7.02
C ILE A 179 -11.53 8.15 -6.91
N SER A 180 -12.24 8.88 -6.05
CA SER A 180 -13.70 8.83 -5.92
C SER A 180 -14.45 9.71 -6.91
N GLY A 181 -13.78 10.66 -7.57
CA GLY A 181 -14.37 11.65 -8.50
C GLY A 181 -14.97 11.08 -9.80
N LYS A 182 -15.26 9.78 -9.87
CA LYS A 182 -15.92 9.10 -11.00
C LYS A 182 -17.23 8.39 -10.66
N ILE A 183 -17.72 8.48 -9.42
CA ILE A 183 -19.15 8.26 -9.17
C ILE A 183 -19.86 9.56 -9.59
N THR A 184 -20.04 9.73 -10.90
CA THR A 184 -20.94 10.74 -11.45
C THR A 184 -22.35 10.45 -10.96
N GLU A 185 -22.96 11.43 -10.31
CA GLU A 185 -24.37 11.85 -10.36
C GLU A 185 -25.30 11.05 -11.29
N SER A 186 -25.51 9.76 -11.03
CA SER A 186 -26.52 8.95 -11.72
C SER A 186 -27.41 8.15 -10.78
N GLU A 187 -27.36 8.43 -9.48
CA GLU A 187 -28.27 7.84 -8.48
C GLU A 187 -28.76 8.89 -7.46
N ILE A 188 -29.28 10.01 -7.98
CA ILE A 188 -30.26 10.85 -7.26
C ILE A 188 -31.52 10.94 -8.12
#